data_AF-A0A660YW91-F1
#
_entry.id   AF-A0A660YW91-F1
#
_cell.length_a   1.000
_cell.length_b   1.000
_cell.length_c   1.000
_cell.angle_alpha   90.00
_cell.angle_beta   90.00
_cell.angle_gamma   90.00
#
_symmetry.space_group_name_H-M   'P 1'
#
loop_
_entity.id
_entity.type
_entity.pdbx_description
1 polymer ?
#
loop_
_entity_poly.entity_id
_entity_poly.type
_entity_poly.pdbx_seq_one_letter_code
_entity_poly.pdbx_strand_id
1 'polypeptide(L)'
;MKLFLKFMLFTITILVISWTFYSCSCSNCGKKEEASVPIDVLNKANQFVVSKTGEEFYKSYITPDFVRTKHTPPYYEMAYRLYVPEKPYVNTVITFTVDSIGNIVEKRDIIGIPNCNNKPTDCNWQIDKERAILIAERYGLEKGIKEWQVGFIWNPERQIYVWYILSTIREFEGDFGYRGSGKEMLIHPVHGDVLALNDWNIR
;
A
#
# COMPACT_ATOMS: atom_id res chain seq x y z
N MET A 1 -58.16 0.59 -34.49
CA MET A 1 -57.77 1.30 -33.23
C MET A 1 -56.64 0.63 -32.44
N LYS A 2 -56.57 -0.70 -32.32
CA LYS A 2 -55.51 -1.40 -31.55
C LYS A 2 -54.11 -1.42 -32.21
N LEU A 3 -54.00 -1.28 -33.53
CA LEU A 3 -52.71 -1.30 -34.25
C LEU A 3 -51.97 0.04 -34.18
N PHE A 4 -52.72 1.15 -34.23
CA PHE A 4 -52.17 2.50 -34.17
C PHE A 4 -51.62 2.84 -32.77
N LEU A 5 -52.27 2.34 -31.71
CA LEU A 5 -51.83 2.51 -30.32
C LEU A 5 -50.53 1.75 -30.02
N LYS A 6 -50.33 0.57 -30.63
CA LYS A 6 -49.08 -0.21 -30.52
C LYS A 6 -47.90 0.47 -31.22
N PHE A 7 -48.15 1.14 -32.35
CA PHE A 7 -47.09 1.85 -33.09
C PHE A 7 -46.65 3.12 -32.34
N MET A 8 -47.59 3.85 -31.72
CA MET A 8 -47.28 5.00 -30.84
C MET A 8 -46.48 4.60 -29.58
N LEU A 9 -46.83 3.48 -28.94
CA LEU A 9 -46.10 3.00 -27.76
C LEU A 9 -44.66 2.54 -28.09
N PHE A 10 -44.43 2.04 -29.30
CA PHE A 10 -43.12 1.59 -29.76
C PHE A 10 -42.18 2.75 -30.12
N THR A 11 -42.71 3.85 -30.67
CA THR A 11 -41.89 5.05 -30.97
C THR A 11 -41.54 5.84 -29.71
N ILE A 12 -42.42 5.89 -28.70
CA ILE A 12 -42.14 6.53 -27.41
C ILE A 12 -41.05 5.78 -26.63
N THR A 13 -41.03 4.44 -26.69
CA THR A 13 -40.00 3.64 -26.00
C THR A 13 -38.61 3.80 -26.62
N ILE A 14 -38.51 3.96 -27.95
CA ILE A 14 -37.21 4.20 -28.62
C ILE A 14 -36.66 5.60 -28.27
N LEU A 15 -37.51 6.61 -28.13
CA LEU A 15 -37.10 7.97 -27.74
C LEU A 15 -36.60 8.05 -26.29
N VAL A 16 -37.23 7.33 -25.35
CA VAL A 16 -36.80 7.32 -23.94
C VAL A 16 -35.44 6.63 -23.74
N ILE A 17 -35.11 5.60 -24.53
CA ILE A 17 -33.80 4.91 -24.46
C ILE A 17 -32.66 5.80 -24.98
N SER A 18 -32.95 6.76 -25.86
CA SER A 18 -31.95 7.70 -26.37
C SER A 18 -31.58 8.83 -25.39
N TRP A 19 -32.35 9.02 -24.32
CA TRP A 19 -32.09 10.05 -23.29
C TRP A 19 -31.38 9.55 -22.04
N THR A 20 -31.20 8.23 -21.87
CA THR A 20 -30.47 7.66 -20.73
C THR A 20 -28.96 7.50 -20.96
N PHE A 21 -28.43 7.87 -22.13
CA PHE A 21 -26.98 7.89 -22.42
C PHE A 21 -26.31 9.26 -22.29
N TYR A 22 -27.04 10.30 -21.87
CA TYR A 22 -26.50 11.66 -21.68
C TYR A 22 -26.44 12.11 -20.22
N SER A 23 -26.44 11.18 -19.27
CA SER A 23 -26.19 11.46 -17.87
C SER A 23 -24.69 11.35 -17.56
N CYS A 24 -24.08 12.49 -17.27
CA CYS A 24 -22.72 12.70 -16.74
C CYS A 24 -21.55 12.71 -17.76
N SER A 25 -21.61 13.59 -18.75
CA SER A 25 -20.40 14.27 -19.24
C SER A 25 -19.94 15.28 -18.18
N CYS A 26 -19.31 14.80 -17.10
CA CYS A 26 -18.58 15.72 -16.22
C CYS A 26 -17.24 16.03 -16.90
N SER A 27 -17.17 17.14 -17.66
CA SER A 27 -15.97 17.59 -18.36
C SER A 27 -14.81 17.97 -17.42
N ASN A 28 -15.04 17.99 -16.11
CA ASN A 28 -14.07 18.40 -15.09
C ASN A 28 -14.00 17.48 -13.85
N CYS A 29 -14.65 16.32 -13.85
CA CYS A 29 -14.52 15.35 -12.76
C CYS A 29 -13.32 14.44 -13.02
N GLY A 30 -12.11 14.85 -12.63
CA GLY A 30 -10.96 13.95 -12.72
C GLY A 30 -9.59 14.59 -12.70
N LYS A 31 -9.45 15.92 -12.78
CA LYS A 31 -8.16 16.56 -12.54
C LYS A 31 -7.91 16.66 -11.04
N LYS A 32 -7.61 15.51 -10.41
CA LYS A 32 -6.57 15.56 -9.37
C LYS A 32 -5.35 16.11 -10.10
N GLU A 33 -4.74 17.17 -9.59
CA GLU A 33 -3.42 17.60 -10.05
C GLU A 33 -2.49 16.40 -9.86
N GLU A 34 -2.32 15.58 -10.90
CA GLU A 34 -1.20 14.67 -10.99
C GLU A 34 0.03 15.55 -10.87
N ALA A 35 0.87 15.30 -9.85
CA ALA A 35 2.14 15.98 -9.77
C ALA A 35 2.85 15.76 -11.11
N SER A 36 3.04 16.82 -11.89
CA SER A 36 3.74 16.75 -13.17
C SER A 36 5.23 16.59 -12.88
N VAL A 37 5.63 15.37 -12.54
CA VAL A 37 7.04 15.02 -12.38
C VAL A 37 7.67 15.06 -13.78
N PRO A 38 8.74 15.87 -14.00
CA PRO A 38 9.44 15.88 -15.27
C PRO A 38 9.90 14.48 -15.67
N ILE A 39 9.82 14.14 -16.95
CA ILE A 39 10.09 12.77 -17.42
C ILE A 39 11.50 12.29 -17.04
N ASP A 40 12.50 13.18 -17.05
CA ASP A 40 13.87 12.85 -16.67
C ASP A 40 14.01 12.55 -15.17
N VAL A 41 13.28 13.28 -14.33
CA VAL A 41 13.21 13.05 -12.87
C VAL A 41 12.54 11.71 -12.60
N LEU A 42 11.41 11.44 -13.27
CA LEU A 42 10.69 10.17 -13.17
C LEU A 42 11.55 8.99 -13.63
N ASN A 43 12.28 9.13 -14.74
CA ASN A 43 13.14 8.08 -15.27
C ASN A 43 14.27 7.72 -14.29
N LYS A 44 14.91 8.71 -13.66
CA LYS A 44 15.93 8.46 -12.64
C LYS A 44 15.34 7.84 -11.37
N ALA A 45 14.15 8.29 -10.95
CA ALA A 45 13.44 7.67 -9.83
C ALA A 45 13.10 6.20 -10.12
N ASN A 46 12.62 5.88 -11.33
CA ASN A 46 12.37 4.51 -11.77
C ASN A 46 13.66 3.68 -11.76
N GLN A 47 14.77 4.22 -12.29
CA GLN A 47 16.07 3.56 -12.28
C GLN A 47 16.56 3.27 -10.86
N PHE A 48 16.33 4.18 -9.92
CA PHE A 48 16.63 3.93 -8.52
C PHE A 48 15.81 2.75 -7.97
N VAL A 49 14.51 2.70 -8.25
CA VAL A 49 13.68 1.57 -7.80
C VAL A 49 14.18 0.25 -8.40
N VAL A 50 14.38 0.22 -9.72
CA VAL A 50 14.92 -0.92 -10.46
C VAL A 50 16.28 -1.36 -9.92
N SER A 51 17.15 -0.43 -9.51
CA SER A 51 18.46 -0.78 -8.96
C SER A 51 18.38 -1.61 -7.66
N LYS A 52 17.29 -1.44 -6.89
CA LYS A 52 17.06 -2.18 -5.64
C LYS A 52 16.26 -3.45 -5.86
N THR A 53 15.28 -3.44 -6.75
CA THR A 53 14.32 -4.54 -6.91
C THR A 53 14.61 -5.46 -8.09
N GLY A 54 15.40 -5.01 -9.06
CA GLY A 54 15.57 -5.68 -10.33
C GLY A 54 14.47 -5.32 -11.32
N GLU A 55 14.80 -5.39 -12.61
CA GLU A 55 13.94 -4.92 -13.69
C GLU A 55 12.66 -5.74 -13.83
N GLU A 56 12.76 -7.07 -13.75
CA GLU A 56 11.61 -7.96 -13.86
C GLU A 56 10.62 -7.73 -12.70
N PHE A 57 11.12 -7.68 -11.46
CA PHE A 57 10.28 -7.45 -10.29
C PHE A 57 9.58 -6.09 -10.36
N TYR A 58 10.31 -5.04 -10.75
CA TYR A 58 9.74 -3.71 -10.92
C TYR A 58 8.58 -3.71 -11.93
N LYS A 59 8.80 -4.27 -13.13
CA LYS A 59 7.77 -4.31 -14.19
C LYS A 59 6.54 -5.11 -13.78
N SER A 60 6.72 -6.17 -13.00
CA SER A 60 5.64 -7.07 -12.59
C SER A 60 4.78 -6.49 -11.45
N TYR A 61 5.40 -5.77 -10.50
CA TYR A 61 4.76 -5.49 -9.21
C TYR A 61 4.78 -4.04 -8.74
N ILE A 62 5.52 -3.15 -9.39
CA ILE A 62 5.70 -1.78 -8.93
C ILE A 62 5.24 -0.79 -10.00
N THR A 63 4.37 0.14 -9.60
CA THR A 63 3.90 1.22 -10.48
C THR A 63 3.99 2.58 -9.79
N PRO A 64 4.31 3.67 -10.52
CA PRO A 64 4.25 5.02 -9.96
C PRO A 64 2.84 5.35 -9.44
N ASP A 65 2.75 5.99 -8.27
CA ASP A 65 1.52 6.51 -7.69
C ASP A 65 1.54 8.05 -7.74
N PHE A 66 1.07 8.61 -8.86
CA PHE A 66 1.02 10.06 -9.07
C PHE A 66 0.01 10.78 -8.18
N VAL A 67 -0.95 10.05 -7.59
CA VAL A 67 -1.93 10.62 -6.64
C VAL A 67 -1.26 10.91 -5.30
N ARG A 68 -0.30 10.07 -4.88
CA ARG A 68 0.46 10.25 -3.64
C ARG A 68 1.76 11.00 -3.81
N THR A 69 2.27 11.07 -5.04
CA THR A 69 3.49 11.83 -5.34
C THR A 69 3.24 13.32 -5.11
N LYS A 70 4.15 13.97 -4.37
CA LYS A 70 4.04 15.40 -4.05
C LYS A 70 5.25 16.15 -4.56
N HIS A 71 5.00 17.33 -5.11
CA HIS A 71 6.05 18.29 -5.42
C HIS A 71 6.11 19.35 -4.32
N THR A 72 7.24 19.45 -3.63
CA THR A 72 7.54 20.50 -2.66
C THR A 72 8.90 21.09 -3.05
N PRO A 73 8.92 22.15 -3.86
CA PRO A 73 10.15 22.69 -4.44
C PRO A 73 11.27 22.86 -3.40
N PRO A 74 12.51 22.45 -3.72
CA PRO A 74 12.97 21.89 -5.00
C PRO A 74 12.81 20.37 -5.14
N TYR A 75 12.04 19.70 -4.27
CA TYR A 75 12.01 18.25 -4.14
C TYR A 75 10.72 17.62 -4.65
N TYR A 76 10.82 16.36 -5.07
CA TYR A 76 9.69 15.48 -5.30
C TYR A 76 9.69 14.35 -4.27
N GLU A 77 8.61 14.23 -3.51
CA GLU A 77 8.31 13.07 -2.70
C GLU A 77 7.64 12.03 -3.59
N MET A 78 8.44 11.10 -4.10
CA MET A 78 8.02 10.07 -5.03
C MET A 78 7.26 8.99 -4.27
N ALA A 79 6.11 8.58 -4.82
CA ALA A 79 5.35 7.45 -4.32
C ALA A 79 5.18 6.40 -5.41
N TYR A 80 5.38 5.13 -5.06
CA TYR A 80 5.10 3.98 -5.92
C TYR A 80 4.24 2.98 -5.17
N ARG A 81 3.34 2.31 -5.87
CA ARG A 81 2.58 1.20 -5.33
C ARG A 81 3.33 -0.10 -5.59
N LEU A 82 3.58 -0.86 -4.54
CA LEU A 82 4.04 -2.25 -4.60
C LEU A 82 2.84 -3.16 -4.38
N TYR A 83 2.48 -3.95 -5.40
CA TYR A 83 1.38 -4.89 -5.36
C TYR A 83 1.77 -6.22 -6.01
N VAL A 84 1.62 -7.32 -5.26
CA VAL A 84 1.90 -8.69 -5.73
C VAL A 84 0.58 -9.46 -5.80
N PRO A 85 -0.03 -9.66 -6.99
CA PRO A 85 -1.35 -10.27 -7.13
C PRO A 85 -1.50 -11.64 -6.46
N GLU A 86 -0.48 -12.48 -6.57
CA GLU A 86 -0.43 -13.81 -5.96
C GLU A 86 -0.23 -13.80 -4.44
N LYS A 87 0.12 -12.64 -3.87
CA LYS A 87 0.31 -12.41 -2.43
C LYS A 87 -0.41 -11.12 -2.04
N PRO A 88 -1.75 -11.11 -1.99
CA PRO A 88 -2.55 -9.88 -1.88
C PRO A 88 -2.32 -9.09 -0.57
N TYR A 89 -1.71 -9.70 0.44
CA TYR A 89 -1.24 -9.01 1.64
C TYR A 89 -0.07 -8.05 1.36
N VAL A 90 0.62 -8.21 0.23
CA VAL A 90 1.63 -7.27 -0.28
C VAL A 90 0.92 -6.23 -1.14
N ASN A 91 0.42 -5.20 -0.48
CA ASN A 91 -0.17 -4.03 -1.12
C ASN A 91 0.24 -2.79 -0.32
N THR A 92 1.40 -2.24 -0.66
CA THR A 92 2.04 -1.19 0.14
C THR A 92 2.53 -0.06 -0.74
N VAL A 93 3.01 1.01 -0.11
CA VAL A 93 3.52 2.19 -0.80
C VAL A 93 5.01 2.33 -0.50
N ILE A 94 5.79 2.46 -1.56
CA ILE A 94 7.19 2.85 -1.53
C ILE A 94 7.25 4.36 -1.59
N THR A 95 8.03 4.99 -0.70
CA THR A 95 8.23 6.44 -0.73
C THR A 95 9.69 6.81 -0.56
N PHE A 96 10.15 7.78 -1.33
CA PHE A 96 11.48 8.36 -1.22
C PHE A 96 11.49 9.77 -1.82
N THR A 97 12.53 10.56 -1.53
CA THR A 97 12.65 11.92 -2.07
C THR A 97 13.73 12.00 -3.15
N VAL A 98 13.43 12.71 -4.23
CA VAL A 98 14.41 13.15 -5.23
C VAL A 98 14.49 14.67 -5.32
N ASP A 99 15.63 15.19 -5.76
CA ASP A 99 15.81 16.60 -6.10
C ASP A 99 15.20 16.95 -7.46
N SER A 100 15.32 18.22 -7.86
CA SER A 100 14.77 18.75 -9.12
C SER A 100 15.38 18.15 -10.39
N ILE A 101 16.48 17.41 -10.28
CA ILE A 101 17.15 16.73 -11.40
C ILE A 101 17.14 15.19 -11.24
N GLY A 102 16.38 14.67 -10.27
CA GLY A 102 16.13 13.24 -10.07
C GLY A 102 17.18 12.49 -9.24
N ASN A 103 18.08 13.17 -8.51
CA ASN A 103 18.99 12.49 -7.59
C ASN A 103 18.29 12.17 -6.26
N ILE A 104 18.63 11.03 -5.66
CA ILE A 104 18.11 10.62 -4.36
C ILE A 104 18.61 11.54 -3.25
N VAL A 105 17.70 12.04 -2.42
CA VAL A 105 18.04 12.82 -1.23
C VAL A 105 18.32 11.88 -0.08
N GLU A 106 19.56 11.41 0.06
CA GLU A 106 19.98 10.36 1.02
C GLU A 106 19.71 10.69 2.50
N LYS A 107 19.60 11.98 2.84
CA LYS A 107 19.28 12.42 4.21
C LYS A 107 17.80 12.27 4.58
N ARG A 108 16.96 11.79 3.66
CA ARG A 108 15.54 11.56 3.88
C ARG A 108 15.23 10.08 3.82
N ASP A 109 14.16 9.69 4.50
CA ASP A 109 13.77 8.29 4.59
C ASP A 109 13.42 7.70 3.22
N ILE A 110 13.87 6.47 3.03
CA ILE A 110 13.48 5.60 1.94
C ILE A 110 12.68 4.46 2.57
N ILE A 111 11.41 4.39 2.21
CA ILE A 111 10.43 3.51 2.87
C ILE A 111 9.91 2.50 1.86
N GLY A 112 9.83 1.24 2.26
CA GLY A 112 9.11 0.20 1.54
C GLY A 112 9.82 -0.37 0.31
N ILE A 113 11.03 0.08 -0.05
CA ILE A 113 11.73 -0.49 -1.22
C ILE A 113 12.53 -1.74 -0.82
N PRO A 114 12.12 -2.95 -1.22
CA PRO A 114 12.86 -4.15 -0.85
C PRO A 114 14.11 -4.29 -1.72
N ASN A 115 15.16 -4.91 -1.18
CA ASN A 115 16.45 -5.05 -1.85
C ASN A 115 16.56 -6.38 -2.63
N CYS A 116 15.58 -6.68 -3.47
CA CYS A 116 15.52 -7.97 -4.19
C CYS A 116 16.77 -8.23 -5.04
N ASN A 117 17.39 -7.18 -5.58
CA ASN A 117 18.51 -7.32 -6.50
C ASN A 117 19.77 -7.86 -5.81
N ASN A 118 20.08 -7.34 -4.60
CA ASN A 118 21.23 -7.82 -3.83
C ASN A 118 20.87 -8.97 -2.87
N LYS A 119 19.58 -9.06 -2.48
CA LYS A 119 19.04 -10.07 -1.57
C LYS A 119 17.71 -10.60 -2.12
N PRO A 120 17.74 -11.56 -3.07
CA PRO A 120 16.53 -12.09 -3.69
C PRO A 120 15.50 -12.66 -2.70
N THR A 121 15.97 -13.12 -1.54
CA THR A 121 15.12 -13.60 -0.45
C THR A 121 14.18 -12.52 0.08
N ASP A 122 14.57 -11.25 0.07
CA ASP A 122 13.81 -10.13 0.65
C ASP A 122 12.49 -9.86 -0.09
N CYS A 123 12.29 -10.49 -1.25
CA CYS A 123 11.11 -10.36 -2.10
C CYS A 123 10.40 -11.70 -2.37
N ASN A 124 10.91 -12.80 -1.81
CA ASN A 124 10.29 -14.11 -1.89
C ASN A 124 9.47 -14.41 -0.62
N TRP A 125 8.45 -13.61 -0.32
CA TRP A 125 7.64 -13.78 0.89
C TRP A 125 6.81 -15.08 0.81
N GLN A 126 7.06 -16.03 1.71
CA GLN A 126 6.41 -17.35 1.70
C GLN A 126 5.40 -17.52 2.83
N ILE A 127 5.53 -16.72 3.89
CA ILE A 127 4.65 -16.76 5.05
C ILE A 127 3.46 -15.86 4.76
N ASP A 128 2.26 -16.44 4.74
CA ASP A 128 0.99 -15.71 4.71
C ASP A 128 0.52 -15.33 6.12
N LYS A 129 -0.63 -14.66 6.20
CA LYS A 129 -1.19 -14.14 7.44
C LYS A 129 -1.50 -15.27 8.43
N GLU A 130 -2.13 -16.33 7.93
CA GLU A 130 -2.54 -17.50 8.71
C GLU A 130 -1.32 -18.20 9.31
N ARG A 131 -0.25 -18.36 8.52
CA ARG A 131 1.00 -18.94 8.99
C ARG A 131 1.70 -18.05 10.00
N ALA A 132 1.68 -16.73 9.83
CA ALA A 132 2.22 -15.80 10.81
C ALA A 132 1.49 -15.89 12.17
N ILE A 133 0.15 -16.03 12.15
CA ILE A 133 -0.65 -16.24 13.36
C ILE A 133 -0.24 -17.55 14.05
N LEU A 134 -0.14 -18.66 13.32
CA LEU A 134 0.27 -19.95 13.87
C LEU A 134 1.68 -19.92 14.49
N ILE A 135 2.59 -19.13 13.91
CA ILE A 135 3.92 -18.91 14.48
C ILE A 135 3.79 -18.14 15.79
N ALA A 136 3.03 -17.04 15.83
CA ALA A 136 2.84 -16.28 17.06
C ALA A 136 2.23 -17.10 18.20
N GLU A 137 1.22 -17.93 17.92
CA GLU A 137 0.64 -18.85 18.90
C GLU A 137 1.69 -19.83 19.45
N ARG A 138 2.49 -20.44 18.56
CA ARG A 138 3.54 -21.39 18.96
C ARG A 138 4.62 -20.75 19.82
N TYR A 139 4.98 -19.50 19.52
CA TYR A 139 5.99 -18.75 20.27
C TYR A 139 5.41 -18.07 21.53
N GLY A 140 4.15 -18.33 21.86
CA GLY A 140 3.54 -17.86 23.10
C GLY A 140 3.27 -16.37 23.13
N LEU A 141 2.99 -15.74 21.99
CA LEU A 141 2.43 -14.39 21.99
C LEU A 141 1.15 -14.42 22.84
N GLU A 142 1.05 -13.51 23.78
CA GLU A 142 -0.06 -13.46 24.71
C GLU A 142 -1.34 -13.04 24.00
N LYS A 143 -2.48 -13.68 24.29
CA LYS A 143 -3.76 -13.25 23.73
C LYS A 143 -4.19 -11.93 24.37
N GLY A 144 -4.61 -10.99 23.53
CA GLY A 144 -5.09 -9.70 23.98
C GLY A 144 -6.53 -9.74 24.47
N ILE A 145 -7.00 -8.60 24.98
CA ILE A 145 -8.43 -8.34 25.24
C ILE A 145 -9.25 -8.23 23.94
N LYS A 146 -8.56 -8.14 22.79
CA LYS A 146 -9.11 -8.14 21.43
C LYS A 146 -8.31 -9.13 20.58
N GLU A 147 -8.85 -9.45 19.40
CA GLU A 147 -8.11 -10.19 18.38
C GLU A 147 -6.80 -9.48 18.05
N TRP A 148 -5.77 -10.27 17.73
CA TRP A 148 -4.48 -9.72 17.32
C TRP A 148 -4.64 -8.89 16.05
N GLN A 149 -4.04 -7.71 16.06
CA GLN A 149 -3.90 -6.93 14.83
C GLN A 149 -2.69 -7.47 14.09
N VAL A 150 -2.90 -7.93 12.86
CA VAL A 150 -1.87 -8.56 12.04
C VAL A 150 -1.70 -7.75 10.75
N GLY A 151 -0.47 -7.29 10.49
CA GLY A 151 -0.15 -6.49 9.32
C GLY A 151 1.16 -6.90 8.67
N PHE A 152 1.23 -6.81 7.35
CA PHE A 152 2.46 -6.92 6.59
C PHE A 152 3.03 -5.51 6.35
N ILE A 153 4.09 -5.14 7.07
CA ILE A 153 4.56 -3.76 7.16
C ILE A 153 6.06 -3.65 6.89
N TRP A 154 6.50 -2.46 6.45
CA TRP A 154 7.91 -2.12 6.36
C TRP A 154 8.48 -1.83 7.75
N ASN A 155 9.55 -2.54 8.13
CA ASN A 155 10.30 -2.22 9.34
C ASN A 155 11.50 -1.32 8.98
N PRO A 156 11.52 -0.04 9.40
CA PRO A 156 12.56 0.91 9.00
C PRO A 156 13.92 0.62 9.64
N GLU A 157 13.97 0.03 10.82
CA GLU A 157 15.24 -0.30 11.49
C GLU A 157 16.00 -1.41 10.74
N ARG A 158 15.25 -2.40 10.23
CA ARG A 158 15.80 -3.58 9.56
C ARG A 158 15.81 -3.43 8.04
N GLN A 159 15.10 -2.44 7.50
CA GLN A 159 14.96 -2.19 6.07
C GLN A 159 14.42 -3.42 5.31
N ILE A 160 13.43 -4.09 5.88
CA ILE A 160 12.73 -5.25 5.30
C ILE A 160 11.23 -5.19 5.64
N TYR A 161 10.42 -5.92 4.87
CA TYR A 161 9.05 -6.20 5.28
C TYR A 161 9.00 -7.27 6.38
N VAL A 162 8.02 -7.17 7.26
CA VAL A 162 7.76 -8.11 8.35
C VAL A 162 6.27 -8.35 8.53
N TRP A 163 5.93 -9.51 9.06
CA TRP A 163 4.64 -9.67 9.74
C TRP A 163 4.74 -9.04 11.12
N TYR A 164 3.89 -8.05 11.37
CA TYR A 164 3.72 -7.38 12.65
C TYR A 164 2.43 -7.87 13.28
N ILE A 165 2.54 -8.43 14.49
CA ILE A 165 1.40 -8.94 15.24
C ILE A 165 1.33 -8.22 16.57
N LEU A 166 0.26 -7.46 16.77
CA LEU A 166 0.00 -6.68 17.97
C LEU A 166 -1.05 -7.36 18.84
N SER A 167 -0.70 -7.55 20.11
CA SER A 167 -1.59 -7.98 21.17
C SER A 167 -1.83 -6.84 22.15
N THR A 168 -3.07 -6.41 22.29
CA THR A 168 -3.49 -5.41 23.28
C THR A 168 -3.90 -6.11 24.56
N ILE A 169 -3.16 -5.92 25.66
CA ILE A 169 -3.43 -6.54 26.96
C ILE A 169 -4.30 -5.63 27.83
N ARG A 170 -4.09 -4.32 27.73
CA ARG A 170 -4.90 -3.30 28.43
C ARG A 170 -5.16 -2.14 27.51
N GLU A 171 -6.37 -1.61 27.56
CA GLU A 171 -6.71 -0.32 26.95
C GLU A 171 -7.65 0.43 27.88
N PHE A 172 -7.54 1.75 27.89
CA PHE A 172 -8.40 2.66 28.63
C PHE A 172 -8.56 3.94 27.83
N GLU A 173 -9.80 4.41 27.71
CA GLU A 173 -10.12 5.70 27.10
C GLU A 173 -10.84 6.53 28.15
N GLY A 174 -10.33 7.73 28.42
CA GLY A 174 -10.92 8.66 29.38
C GLY A 174 -10.42 10.09 29.17
N ASP A 175 -10.61 10.94 30.17
CA ASP A 175 -10.36 12.39 30.07
C ASP A 175 -8.93 12.78 29.67
N PHE A 176 -7.96 11.87 29.84
CA PHE A 176 -6.55 12.06 29.48
C PHE A 176 -6.16 11.44 28.13
N GLY A 177 -7.14 11.03 27.31
CA GLY A 177 -6.92 10.39 26.02
C GLY A 177 -6.79 8.87 26.10
N TYR A 178 -6.34 8.27 25.00
CA TYR A 178 -6.16 6.83 24.88
C TYR A 178 -4.89 6.37 25.59
N ARG A 179 -5.03 5.36 26.45
CA ARG A 179 -3.93 4.63 27.08
C ARG A 179 -4.03 3.16 26.72
N GLY A 180 -2.89 2.54 26.47
CA GLY A 180 -2.88 1.12 26.11
C GLY A 180 -1.53 0.48 26.35
N SER A 181 -1.53 -0.82 26.58
CA SER A 181 -0.29 -1.59 26.65
C SER A 181 -0.51 -3.03 26.20
N GLY A 182 0.56 -3.69 25.79
CA GLY A 182 0.53 -5.09 25.47
C GLY A 182 1.83 -5.58 24.88
N LYS A 183 1.76 -6.56 23.98
CA LYS A 183 2.91 -7.18 23.35
C LYS A 183 2.85 -7.10 21.84
N GLU A 184 4.00 -7.05 21.20
CA GLU A 184 4.14 -7.11 19.75
C GLU A 184 5.15 -8.20 19.36
N MET A 185 4.95 -8.80 18.20
CA MET A 185 5.87 -9.77 17.61
C MET A 185 6.17 -9.40 16.16
N LEU A 186 7.45 -9.45 15.80
CA LEU A 186 7.93 -9.29 14.43
C LEU A 186 8.35 -10.65 13.88
N ILE A 187 7.82 -11.05 12.73
CA ILE A 187 8.11 -12.33 12.10
C ILE A 187 8.67 -12.12 10.70
N HIS A 188 9.76 -12.82 10.38
CA HIS A 188 10.39 -12.79 9.07
C HIS A 188 9.46 -13.43 8.01
N PRO A 189 9.10 -12.71 6.94
CA PRO A 189 8.06 -13.16 6.01
C PRO A 189 8.50 -14.26 5.03
N VAL A 190 9.79 -14.59 5.01
CA VAL A 190 10.35 -15.62 4.11
C VAL A 190 10.48 -16.97 4.81
N HIS A 191 10.86 -16.98 6.09
CA HIS A 191 11.25 -18.20 6.81
C HIS A 191 10.43 -18.42 8.09
N GLY A 192 9.74 -17.39 8.58
CA GLY A 192 8.93 -17.48 9.80
C GLY A 192 9.73 -17.31 11.09
N ASP A 193 10.97 -16.85 11.02
CA ASP A 193 11.79 -16.57 12.21
C ASP A 193 11.17 -15.41 13.01
N VAL A 194 11.09 -15.57 14.34
CA VAL A 194 10.67 -14.47 15.23
C VAL A 194 11.86 -13.52 15.42
N LEU A 195 11.74 -12.33 14.86
CA LEU A 195 12.77 -11.29 14.86
C LEU A 195 12.77 -10.46 16.14
N ALA A 196 11.61 -10.31 16.77
CA ALA A 196 11.43 -9.60 18.02
C ALA A 196 10.12 -10.01 18.72
N LEU A 197 10.12 -9.91 20.05
CA LEU A 197 8.95 -10.01 20.92
C LEU A 197 9.11 -8.93 22.00
N ASN A 198 8.33 -7.86 21.91
CA ASN A 198 8.50 -6.68 22.76
C ASN A 198 7.20 -6.35 23.50
N ASP A 199 7.33 -5.59 24.59
CA ASP A 199 6.20 -4.89 25.19
C ASP A 199 6.01 -3.52 24.52
N TRP A 200 4.77 -3.10 24.32
CA TRP A 200 4.42 -1.75 23.87
C TRP A 200 3.53 -1.05 24.90
N ASN A 201 3.60 0.29 24.96
CA ASN A 201 2.83 1.09 25.89
C ASN A 201 2.59 2.51 25.36
N ILE A 202 1.36 3.00 25.48
CA ILE A 202 0.92 4.37 25.21
C ILE A 202 0.35 4.92 26.53
N ARG A 203 0.93 6.02 27.02
CA ARG A 203 0.65 6.62 28.33
C ARG A 203 -0.10 7.94 28.22
#